data_AF-A0AAV0FJ97-F1
#
_entry.id   AF-A0AAV0FJ97-F1
#
_cell.length_a   1.000
_cell.length_b   1.000
_cell.length_c   1.000
_cell.angle_alpha   90.00
_cell.angle_beta   90.00
_cell.angle_gamma   90.00
#
_symmetry.space_group_name_H-M   'P 1'
#
loop_
_entity.id
_entity.type
_entity.pdbx_description
1 polymer ?
#
loop_
_entity_poly.entity_id
_entity_poly.type
_entity_poly.pdbx_seq_one_letter_code
_entity_poly.pdbx_strand_id
1 'polypeptide(L)' 'MLKHIKDGFGEGKDLIVSVMAAMGEEQINAVKDISGDGPK' A
#
# COMPACT_ATOMS: atom_id res chain seq x y z
N MET A 1 -8.51 0.09 -5.11
CA MET A 1 -7.42 -0.48 -4.28
C MET A 1 -6.36 -1.19 -5.11
N LEU A 2 -6.68 -2.34 -5.75
CA LEU A 2 -5.71 -3.16 -6.48
C LEU A 2 -4.92 -2.40 -7.57
N LYS A 3 -5.59 -1.49 -8.30
CA LYS A 3 -4.94 -0.66 -9.32
C LYS A 3 -3.79 0.18 -8.74
N HIS A 4 -4.00 0.87 -7.61
CA HIS A 4 -2.97 1.71 -6.99
C HIS A 4 -1.75 0.92 -6.53
N ILE A 5 -1.97 -0.30 -6.03
CA ILE A 5 -0.88 -1.21 -5.64
C ILE A 5 -0.10 -1.64 -6.88
N LYS A 6 -0.81 -2.10 -7.92
CA LYS A 6 -0.18 -2.58 -9.16
C LYS A 6 0.61 -1.49 -9.87
N ASP A 7 0.01 -0.33 -10.05
CA ASP A 7 0.63 0.79 -10.76
C ASP A 7 1.80 1.34 -9.93
N GLY A 8 1.61 1.57 -8.63
CA GLY A 8 2.67 2.09 -7.77
C GLY A 8 3.87 1.15 -7.63
N PHE A 9 3.61 -0.15 -7.46
CA PHE A 9 4.68 -1.16 -7.44
C PHE A 9 5.37 -1.26 -8.80
N GLY A 10 4.61 -1.20 -9.90
CA GLY A 10 5.15 -1.19 -11.27
C GLY A 10 6.02 0.03 -11.57
N GLU A 11 5.74 1.17 -10.94
CA GLU A 11 6.55 2.40 -11.00
C GLU A 11 7.77 2.37 -10.08
N GLY A 12 7.97 1.31 -9.30
CA GLY A 12 9.10 1.18 -8.37
C GLY A 12 8.98 2.00 -7.10
N LYS A 13 7.75 2.36 -6.69
CA LYS A 13 7.48 3.12 -5.47
C LYS A 13 7.56 2.25 -4.22
N ASP A 14 7.98 2.85 -3.13
CA ASP A 14 7.87 2.29 -1.80
C ASP A 14 6.46 2.51 -1.28
N LEU A 15 5.70 1.42 -1.10
CA LEU A 15 4.29 1.49 -0.70
C LEU A 15 4.09 0.87 0.70
N ILE A 16 3.39 1.58 1.58
CA ILE A 16 2.79 1.02 2.80
C ILE A 16 1.33 0.71 2.52
N VAL A 17 0.89 -0.49 2.92
CA VAL A 17 -0.52 -0.90 2.85
C VAL A 17 -1.09 -1.07 4.26
N SER A 18 -2.32 -0.61 4.46
CA SER A 18 -3.06 -0.85 5.70
C SER A 18 -4.07 -1.96 5.48
N VAL A 19 -4.09 -2.91 6.41
CA VAL A 19 -5.06 -4.00 6.45
C VAL A 19 -6.03 -3.74 7.58
N MET A 20 -7.32 -3.81 7.29
CA MET A 20 -8.38 -3.89 8.28
C MET A 20 -8.72 -5.36 8.49
N ALA A 21 -8.66 -5.80 9.74
CA ALA A 21 -9.12 -7.12 10.15
C ALA A 21 -10.40 -6.98 10.98
N ALA A 22 -11.48 -7.66 10.58
CA ALA A 22 -12.75 -7.67 11.30
C ALA A 22 -13.48 -9.00 11.12
N MET A 23 -13.96 -9.60 12.22
CA MET A 23 -14.73 -10.85 12.20
C MET A 23 -14.06 -12.01 11.44
N GLY A 24 -12.73 -12.08 11.45
CA GLY A 24 -11.96 -13.11 10.74
C GLY A 24 -11.74 -12.84 9.25
N GLU A 25 -12.23 -11.71 8.73
CA GLU A 25 -11.93 -11.23 7.38
C GLU A 25 -10.83 -10.16 7.44
N GLU A 26 -9.92 -10.20 6.46
CA GLU A 26 -8.85 -9.23 6.30
C GLU A 26 -8.95 -8.57 4.93
N GLN A 27 -9.01 -7.24 4.90
CA GLN A 27 -9.09 -6.47 3.67
C GLN A 27 -8.11 -5.29 3.70
N ILE A 28 -7.41 -5.07 2.60
CA ILE A 28 -6.64 -3.84 2.39
C ILE A 28 -7.61 -2.66 2.27
N ASN A 29 -7.48 -1.68 3.17
CA ASN A 29 -8.36 -0.50 3.22
C ASN A 29 -7.67 0.81 2.83
N ALA A 30 -6.33 0.86 2.82
CA ALA A 30 -5.56 2.02 2.38
C ALA A 30 -4.19 1.64 1.82
N VAL A 31 -3.65 2.50 0.95
CA VAL A 31 -2.30 2.42 0.36
C VAL A 31 -1.68 3.82 0.42
N LYS A 32 -0.45 3.92 0.92
CA LYS A 32 0.34 5.15 0.98
C LYS A 32 1.65 4.95 0.24
N ASP A 33 1.98 5.86 -0.67
CA ASP A 33 3.32 5.98 -1.25
C ASP A 33 4.22 6.74 -0.27
N ILE A 34 5.39 6.16 0.03
CA ILE A 34 6.42 6.71 0.92
C ILE A 34 7.74 6.94 0.19
N SER A 35 7.75 6.88 -1.14
CA SER A 35 8.93 7.13 -1.96
C SER A 35 9.43 8.56 -1.69
N GLY A 36 10.56 8.67 -0.99
CA GLY A 36 11.15 9.95 -0.58
C GLY A 36 10.96 10.35 0.89
N ASP A 37 10.25 9.55 1.70
CA ASP A 37 9.99 9.81 3.13
C ASP A 37 11.09 9.23 4.06
N GLY A 38 12.20 8.73 3.50
CA GLY A 38 13.35 8.16 4.24
C GLY A 38 14.72 8.65 3.73
N PRO A 39 15.79 8.55 4.54
CA PRO A 39 17.14 8.90 4.09
C PRO A 39 17.55 7.95 2.95
N LYS A 40 17.98 8.53 1.83
CA LYS A 40 18.56 7.79 0.70
C LYS A 40 19.85 7.09 1.10
#